data_AF-A0A7C2BF77-F1
#
_entry.id   AF-A0A7C2BF77-F1
#
_cell.length_a   1.000
_cell.length_b   1.000
_cell.length_c   1.000
_cell.angle_alpha   90.00
_cell.angle_beta   90.00
_cell.angle_gamma   90.00
#
_symmetry.space_group_name_H-M   'P 1'
#
loop_
_entity.id
_entity.type
_entity.pdbx_description
1 polymer ?
#
loop_
_entity_poly.entity_id
_entity_poly.type
_entity_poly.pdbx_seq_one_letter_code
_entity_poly.pdbx_strand_id
1 'polypeptide(L)' 'MSRGTITISLELKRKLDALRGSKTWEEFLTELLNTAIEAKMRELEEFLRRTSDNRDFPFERLDLKLGGNSDAGSS' A
#
# COMPACT_ATOMS: atom_id res chain seq x y z
N MET A 1 -18.36 5.26 5.79
CA MET A 1 -17.30 4.75 4.89
C MET A 1 -17.82 4.79 3.46
N SER A 2 -17.06 5.40 2.54
CA SER A 2 -17.42 5.41 1.12
C SER A 2 -17.17 4.03 0.52
N ARG A 3 -18.13 3.52 -0.27
CA ARG A 3 -18.00 2.22 -0.95
C ARG A 3 -17.69 2.44 -2.42
N GLY A 4 -16.70 1.73 -2.93
CA GLY A 4 -16.33 1.71 -4.35
C GLY A 4 -16.51 0.32 -4.94
N THR A 5 -16.71 0.25 -6.25
CA THR A 5 -16.68 -1.02 -6.99
C THR A 5 -15.45 -1.05 -7.87
N ILE A 6 -14.68 -2.13 -7.79
CA ILE A 6 -13.56 -2.40 -8.69
C ILE A 6 -13.95 -3.53 -9.64
N THR A 7 -13.64 -3.35 -10.93
CA THR A 7 -13.89 -4.37 -11.94
C THR A 7 -12.59 -5.11 -12.20
N ILE A 8 -12.64 -6.43 -12.16
CA ILE A 8 -11.50 -7.32 -12.40
C ILE A 8 -11.88 -8.40 -13.40
N SER A 9 -10.87 -9.02 -14.03
CA SER A 9 -11.13 -10.17 -14.90
C SER A 9 -11.68 -11.35 -14.11
N LEU A 10 -12.51 -12.16 -14.77
CA LEU A 10 -13.12 -13.34 -14.15
C LEU A 10 -12.07 -14.35 -13.68
N GLU A 11 -10.97 -14.49 -14.41
CA GLU A 11 -9.86 -15.35 -14.02
C GLU A 11 -9.17 -14.88 -12.74
N LEU A 12 -8.93 -13.57 -12.63
CA LEU A 12 -8.34 -13.00 -11.43
C LEU A 12 -9.26 -13.19 -10.22
N LYS A 13 -10.58 -12.96 -10.40
CA LYS A 13 -11.57 -13.23 -9.35
C LYS A 13 -11.49 -14.67 -8.86
N ARG A 14 -11.39 -15.66 -9.75
CA ARG A 14 -11.30 -17.08 -9.36
C ARG A 14 -10.05 -17.38 -8.54
N LYS A 15 -8.90 -16.82 -8.94
CA LYS A 15 -7.65 -16.98 -8.18
C LYS A 15 -7.75 -16.35 -6.79
N LEU A 16 -8.34 -15.15 -6.70
CA LEU A 16 -8.55 -14.47 -5.43
C LEU A 16 -9.55 -15.21 -4.54
N ASP A 17 -10.64 -15.74 -5.09
CA ASP A 17 -11.62 -16.55 -4.35
C ASP A 17 -11.00 -17.82 -3.77
N ALA A 18 -10.09 -18.48 -4.50
CA ALA A 18 -9.37 -19.65 -4.00
C ALA A 18 -8.45 -19.32 -2.80
N LEU A 19 -7.86 -18.11 -2.78
CA LEU A 19 -7.00 -17.64 -1.70
C LEU A 19 -7.80 -17.09 -0.51
N ARG A 20 -8.98 -16.53 -0.76
CA ARG A 20 -9.85 -15.93 0.26
C ARG A 20 -10.35 -16.95 1.28
N GLY A 21 -10.60 -18.19 0.86
CA GLY A 21 -11.16 -19.23 1.73
C GLY A 21 -12.51 -18.79 2.32
N SER A 22 -12.60 -18.74 3.66
CA SER A 22 -13.82 -18.38 4.39
C SER A 22 -13.96 -16.88 4.73
N LYS A 23 -12.96 -16.04 4.42
CA LYS A 23 -12.96 -14.62 4.79
C LYS A 23 -13.91 -13.80 3.92
N THR A 24 -14.36 -12.66 4.40
CA THR A 24 -15.09 -11.70 3.54
C THR A 24 -14.13 -11.07 2.52
N TRP A 25 -14.69 -10.51 1.44
CA TRP A 25 -13.88 -9.79 0.44
C TRP A 25 -13.15 -8.60 1.05
N GLU A 26 -13.76 -7.90 1.99
CA GLU A 26 -13.16 -6.73 2.64
C GLU A 26 -11.95 -7.13 3.48
N GLU A 27 -12.10 -8.12 4.37
CA GLU A 27 -10.99 -8.64 5.18
C GLU A 27 -9.84 -9.15 4.32
N PHE A 28 -10.16 -9.94 3.28
CA PHE A 28 -9.15 -10.50 2.40
C PHE A 28 -8.39 -9.42 1.61
N LEU A 29 -9.10 -8.42 1.07
CA LEU A 29 -8.46 -7.32 0.34
C LEU A 29 -7.63 -6.43 1.26
N THR A 30 -8.07 -6.22 2.51
CA THR A 30 -7.28 -5.50 3.52
C THR A 30 -6.01 -6.25 3.88
N GLU A 31 -6.06 -7.56 4.11
CA GLU A 31 -4.85 -8.36 4.36
C GLU A 31 -3.89 -8.37 3.17
N LEU A 32 -4.43 -8.48 1.96
CA LEU A 32 -3.64 -8.46 0.74
C LEU A 32 -2.96 -7.10 0.54
N LEU A 33 -3.67 -6.01 0.85
CA LEU A 33 -3.11 -4.66 0.86
C LEU A 33 -1.98 -4.52 1.89
N ASN A 34 -2.20 -4.96 3.13
CA ASN A 34 -1.19 -4.89 4.19
C ASN A 34 0.07 -5.66 3.81
N THR A 35 -0.10 -6.86 3.24
CA THR A 35 1.02 -7.68 2.76
C THR A 35 1.79 -6.99 1.64
N ALA A 36 1.08 -6.36 0.68
CA ALA A 36 1.72 -5.62 -0.40
C ALA A 36 2.47 -4.37 0.11
N ILE A 37 1.91 -3.66 1.10
CA ILE A 37 2.58 -2.53 1.76
C ILE A 37 3.85 -3.00 2.46
N GLU A 38 3.79 -4.06 3.26
CA GLU A 38 4.97 -4.60 3.95
C GLU A 38 6.04 -5.08 2.97
N ALA A 39 5.66 -5.70 1.86
CA ALA A 39 6.60 -6.11 0.82
C ALA A 39 7.28 -4.89 0.17
N LYS A 40 6.51 -3.84 -0.11
CA LYS A 40 7.04 -2.58 -0.66
C LYS A 40 7.92 -1.83 0.34
N MET A 41 7.57 -1.85 1.62
CA MET A 41 8.40 -1.28 2.69
C MET A 41 9.71 -2.05 2.83
N ARG A 42 9.69 -3.39 2.80
CA ARG A 42 10.91 -4.20 2.80
C ARG A 42 11.80 -3.94 1.58
N GLU A 43 11.21 -3.84 0.40
CA GLU A 43 11.93 -3.47 -0.83
C GLU A 43 12.60 -2.09 -0.69
N LEU A 44 11.88 -1.13 -0.10
CA LEU A 44 12.39 0.22 0.15
C LEU A 44 13.48 0.23 1.24
N GLU A 45 13.32 -0.54 2.32
CA GLU A 45 14.34 -0.70 3.36
C GLU A 45 15.61 -1.35 2.81
N GLU A 46 15.49 -2.39 1.99
CA GLU A 46 16.63 -3.00 1.32
C GLU A 46 17.32 -2.02 0.37
N PHE A 47 16.54 -1.26 -0.40
CA PHE A 47 17.06 -0.21 -1.25
C PHE A 47 17.81 0.84 -0.42
N LEU A 48 17.21 1.35 0.65
CA LEU A 48 17.80 2.33 1.54
C LEU A 48 19.05 1.79 2.23
N ARG A 49 19.07 0.53 2.68
CA ARG A 49 20.21 -0.14 3.30
C ARG A 49 21.37 -0.30 2.32
N ARG A 50 21.10 -0.77 1.09
CA ARG A 50 22.11 -0.83 0.01
C ARG A 50 22.65 0.55 -0.36
N THR A 51 21.80 1.58 -0.25
CA THR A 51 22.21 2.97 -0.48
C THR A 51 22.83 3.61 0.77
N SER A 52 22.69 3.00 1.95
CA SER A 52 23.22 3.48 3.24
C SER A 52 24.67 3.10 3.46
N ASP A 53 25.17 2.02 2.84
CA ASP A 53 26.60 1.71 2.78
C ASP A 53 27.42 2.80 2.03
N ASN A 54 26.75 3.80 1.45
CA ASN A 54 27.35 4.89 0.69
C ASN A 54 26.90 6.31 1.16
N ARG A 55 26.42 6.48 2.40
CA ARG A 55 26.01 7.81 2.92
C ARG A 55 26.64 8.17 4.26
N ASP A 56 27.35 9.29 4.25
CA ASP A 56 27.98 9.97 5.39
C ASP A 56 27.01 10.72 6.34
N PHE A 57 25.68 10.50 6.29
CA PHE A 57 24.73 11.25 7.13
C PHE A 57 23.59 10.41 7.73
N PRO A 58 23.30 10.56 9.05
CA PRO A 58 22.36 9.72 9.78
C PRO A 58 20.88 10.11 9.59
N PHE A 59 20.04 9.09 9.81
CA PHE A 59 18.61 9.01 9.50
C PHE A 59 17.73 9.73 10.54
N GLU A 60 17.96 11.02 10.82
CA GLU A 60 17.02 11.79 11.64
C GLU A 60 16.02 12.56 10.77
N ARG A 61 14.76 12.10 10.82
CA ARG A 61 13.52 12.76 10.36
C ARG A 61 13.35 12.95 8.85
N LEU A 62 12.87 11.89 8.20
CA LEU A 62 11.90 12.03 7.12
C LEU A 62 10.49 11.97 7.72
N ASP A 63 10.07 13.09 8.31
CA ASP A 63 8.68 13.30 8.69
C ASP A 63 7.88 13.54 7.39
N LEU A 64 7.37 12.47 6.80
CA LEU A 64 6.60 12.53 5.55
C LEU A 64 5.24 13.18 5.86
N LYS A 65 5.16 14.50 5.74
CA LYS A 65 3.90 15.25 5.72
C LYS A 65 3.06 14.83 4.50
N LEU A 66 2.21 13.82 4.66
CA LEU A 66 0.99 13.69 3.88
C LEU A 66 -0.09 14.55 4.55
N GLY A 67 -0.19 15.81 4.15
CA GLY A 67 -1.24 16.69 4.63
C GLY A 67 -1.32 17.99 3.84
N GLY A 68 -2.41 18.12 3.06
CA GLY A 68 -2.92 19.40 2.58
C GLY A 68 -2.79 19.62 1.07
N ASN A 69 -3.88 19.41 0.33
CA ASN A 69 -4.70 20.54 -0.08
C ASN A 69 -6.08 20.07 -0.56
N SER A 70 -7.03 20.11 0.37
CA SER A 70 -8.41 20.40 0.02
C SER A 70 -8.48 21.84 -0.51
N ASP A 71 -9.45 22.09 -1.38
CA ASP A 71 -10.01 23.40 -1.76
C ASP A 71 -9.62 23.96 -3.14
N ALA A 72 -10.58 23.87 -4.06
CA ALA A 72 -10.77 24.79 -5.18
C ALA A 72 -12.22 24.64 -5.67
N GLY A 73 -13.17 25.07 -4.82
CA GLY A 73 -14.53 25.38 -5.22
C GLY A 73 -14.78 26.88 -5.07
N SER A 74 -15.38 27.47 -6.12
CA SER A 74 -16.13 28.73 -6.11
C SER A 74 -15.35 30.04 -5.96
N SER A 75 -15.21 30.77 -7.08
CA SER A 75 -15.90 32.05 -7.31
C SER A 75 -15.64 32.57 -8.73
#